data_AF-A0A561TGG8-F1
#
_entry.id   AF-A0A561TGG8-F1
#
_cell.length_a   1.000
_cell.length_b   1.000
_cell.length_c   1.000
_cell.angle_alpha   90.00
_cell.angle_beta   90.00
_cell.angle_gamma   90.00
#
_symmetry.space_group_name_H-M   'P 1'
#
loop_
_entity.id
_entity.type
_entity.pdbx_description
1 polymer ?
#
loop_
_entity_poly.entity_id
_entity_poly.type
_entity_poly.pdbx_seq_one_letter_code
_entity_poly.pdbx_strand_id
1 'polypeptide(L)'
;MFGLSELAVILIVVILVIGAKKLPDLARSAGKSARILKAEARAMKDEDERAAAPPRVVQGETVTRDEPQHPGSPQHPGSPQPPGSPQHRQ
;
A
#
# COMPACT_ATOMS: atom_id res chain seq x y z
N MET A 1 3.49 35.76 -19.35
CA MET A 1 2.43 35.05 -18.59
C MET A 1 2.15 33.64 -19.17
N PHE A 2 3.15 32.97 -19.76
CA PHE A 2 2.98 31.71 -20.52
C PHE A 2 3.94 30.63 -19.99
N GLY A 3 3.73 30.19 -18.76
CA GLY A 3 4.56 29.14 -18.14
C GLY A 3 3.67 28.02 -17.62
N LEU A 4 3.04 28.25 -16.47
CA LEU A 4 2.09 27.30 -15.89
C LEU A 4 0.86 27.07 -16.77
N SER A 5 0.29 28.12 -17.36
CA SER A 5 -0.94 28.01 -18.15
C SER A 5 -0.75 27.13 -19.40
N GLU A 6 0.38 27.29 -20.09
CA GLU A 6 0.69 26.52 -21.29
C GLU A 6 1.03 25.07 -20.96
N LEU A 7 1.78 24.85 -19.87
CA LEU A 7 2.04 23.51 -19.36
C LEU A 7 0.75 22.80 -18.92
N ALA A 8 -0.19 23.52 -18.30
CA ALA A 8 -1.48 22.97 -17.91
C ALA A 8 -2.30 22.52 -19.13
N VAL A 9 -2.32 23.33 -20.20
CA VAL A 9 -3.00 22.98 -21.45
C VAL A 9 -2.37 21.73 -22.09
N ILE A 10 -1.04 21.69 -22.20
CA ILE A 10 -0.34 20.52 -22.74
C ILE A 10 -0.62 19.28 -21.90
N LEU A 11 -0.57 19.40 -20.56
CA LEU A 11 -0.85 18.30 -19.66
C LEU A 11 -2.25 17.75 -19.93
N ILE A 12 -3.28 18.60 -20.00
CA ILE A 12 -4.65 18.20 -20.30
C ILE A 12 -4.72 17.40 -21.60
N VAL A 13 -4.06 17.87 -22.68
CA VAL A 13 -4.02 17.15 -23.96
C VAL A 13 -3.38 15.77 -23.81
N VAL A 14 -2.28 15.65 -23.06
CA VAL A 14 -1.64 14.36 -22.78
C VAL A 14 -2.58 13.43 -22.00
N ILE A 15 -3.32 13.93 -21.01
CA ILE A 15 -4.33 13.13 -20.28
C ILE A 15 -5.43 12.63 -21.22
N LEU A 16 -5.88 13.46 -22.18
CA LEU A 16 -6.90 13.08 -23.15
C LEU A 16 -6.41 11.97 -24.09
N VAL A 17 -5.15 12.03 -24.53
CA VAL A 17 -4.54 11.01 -25.40
C VAL A 17 -4.32 9.68 -24.65
N ILE A 18 -3.82 9.74 -23.41
CA ILE A 18 -3.55 8.57 -22.57
C ILE A 18 -4.86 7.99 -21.99
N GLY A 19 -5.89 8.82 -21.85
CA GLY A 19 -7.19 8.48 -21.29
C GLY A 19 -7.26 8.70 -19.78
N ALA A 20 -8.33 9.39 -19.34
CA ALA A 20 -8.58 9.73 -17.94
C ALA A 20 -8.64 8.52 -16.98
N LYS A 21 -8.89 7.31 -17.50
CA LYS A 21 -8.91 6.06 -16.70
C LYS A 21 -7.52 5.44 -16.51
N LYS A 22 -6.56 5.71 -17.40
CA LYS A 22 -5.21 5.12 -17.36
C LYS A 22 -4.23 5.94 -16.53
N LEU A 23 -4.40 7.26 -16.52
CA LEU A 23 -3.59 8.15 -15.70
C LEU A 23 -3.64 7.84 -14.18
N PRO A 24 -4.81 7.64 -13.54
CA PRO A 24 -4.86 7.30 -12.11
C PRO A 24 -4.27 5.91 -11.81
N ASP A 25 -4.38 4.98 -12.75
CA ASP A 25 -3.83 3.63 -12.60
C ASP A 25 -2.29 3.63 -12.67
N LEU A 26 -1.73 4.39 -13.62
CA LEU A 26 -0.29 4.63 -13.71
C LEU A 26 0.24 5.37 -12.48
N ALA A 27 -0.46 6.41 -12.01
CA ALA A 27 -0.08 7.13 -10.80
C ALA A 27 -0.13 6.24 -9.54
N ARG A 28 -1.15 5.37 -9.40
CA ARG A 28 -1.27 4.42 -8.28
C ARG A 28 -0.14 3.38 -8.30
N SER A 29 0.15 2.79 -9.45
CA SER A 29 1.20 1.76 -9.57
C SER A 29 2.61 2.35 -9.41
N ALA A 30 2.88 3.50 -10.01
CA ALA A 30 4.13 4.23 -9.82
C ALA A 30 4.29 4.72 -8.38
N GLY A 31 3.23 5.24 -7.76
CA GLY A 31 3.23 5.70 -6.36
C GLY A 31 3.52 4.57 -5.36
N LYS A 32 3.02 3.35 -5.61
CA LYS A 32 3.33 2.18 -4.79
C LYS A 32 4.82 1.84 -4.84
N SER A 33 5.41 1.82 -6.03
CA SER A 33 6.83 1.55 -6.23
C SER A 33 7.69 2.65 -5.60
N ALA A 34 7.34 3.92 -5.85
CA ALA A 34 8.02 5.08 -5.29
C ALA A 34 7.97 5.11 -3.76
N ARG A 35 6.88 4.65 -3.13
CA ARG A 35 6.79 4.55 -1.66
C ARG A 35 7.79 3.55 -1.10
N ILE A 36 7.96 2.40 -1.76
CA ILE A 36 8.91 1.36 -1.34
C ILE A 36 10.34 1.91 -1.45
N LEU A 37 10.69 2.43 -2.63
CA LEU A 37 11.99 3.06 -2.89
C LEU A 37 12.27 4.21 -1.91
N LYS A 38 11.28 5.05 -1.60
CA LYS A 38 11.41 6.12 -0.61
C LYS A 38 11.58 5.60 0.81
N ALA A 39 10.92 4.50 1.17
CA ALA A 39 11.05 3.89 2.50
C ALA A 39 12.42 3.24 2.68
N GLU A 40 12.94 2.55 1.66
CA GLU A 40 14.29 2.00 1.67
C GLU A 40 15.35 3.12 1.70
N ALA A 41 15.18 4.15 0.87
CA ALA A 41 16.06 5.31 0.88
C ALA A 41 16.00 6.12 2.18
N ARG A 42 14.86 6.10 2.89
CA ARG A 42 14.71 6.67 4.23
C ARG A 42 15.41 5.79 5.26
N ALA A 43 15.22 4.48 5.22
CA ALA A 43 15.86 3.56 6.15
C ALA A 43 17.38 3.71 6.15
N MET A 44 18.01 3.84 4.98
CA MET A 44 19.46 4.08 4.90
C MET A 44 19.89 5.39 5.57
N LYS A 45 19.13 6.47 5.39
CA LYS A 45 19.40 7.78 6.01
C LYS A 45 19.13 7.77 7.51
N ASP A 46 18.04 7.13 7.90
CA ASP A 46 17.61 7.02 9.28
C ASP A 46 18.55 6.08 10.04
N GLU A 47 19.14 5.05 9.42
CA GLU A 47 20.10 4.12 10.05
C GLU A 47 21.41 4.83 10.43
N ASP A 48 21.88 5.78 9.60
CA ASP A 48 22.97 6.71 9.96
C ASP A 48 22.63 7.57 11.20
N GLU A 49 21.37 8.00 11.35
CA GLU A 49 20.91 8.79 12.52
C GLU A 49 20.50 7.92 13.73
N ARG A 50 20.09 6.68 13.52
CA ARG A 50 19.42 5.81 14.51
C ARG A 50 20.35 4.82 15.21
N ALA A 51 21.63 4.77 14.83
CA ALA A 51 22.69 4.12 15.60
C ALA A 51 22.76 4.62 17.09
N ALA A 52 22.06 5.70 17.43
CA ALA A 52 21.96 6.25 18.79
C ALA A 52 20.60 6.08 19.51
N ALA A 53 19.58 5.41 18.95
CA ALA A 53 18.22 5.39 19.53
C ALA A 53 17.60 3.98 19.71
N PRO A 54 16.84 3.72 20.81
CA PRO A 54 16.26 2.41 21.09
C PRO A 54 15.13 2.00 20.10
N PRO A 55 14.86 0.69 19.92
CA PRO A 55 13.93 0.20 18.91
C PRO A 55 12.50 0.66 19.19
N ARG A 56 11.81 1.25 18.20
CA ARG A 56 10.36 1.51 18.26
C ARG A 56 9.61 0.57 17.33
N VAL A 57 8.64 -0.15 17.88
CA VAL A 57 7.72 -1.02 17.15
C VAL A 57 6.70 -0.16 16.40
N VAL A 58 6.68 -0.23 15.07
CA VAL A 58 5.68 0.44 14.23
C VAL A 58 4.54 -0.54 13.98
N GLN A 59 3.34 -0.24 14.48
CA GLN A 59 2.14 -1.03 14.20
C GLN A 59 1.75 -0.86 12.72
N GLY A 60 1.73 -1.97 11.98
CA GLY A 60 1.30 -2.00 10.59
C GLY A 60 -0.22 -2.04 10.51
N GLU A 61 -0.83 -1.01 9.94
CA GLU A 61 -2.23 -1.03 9.53
C GLU A 61 -2.37 -1.76 8.20
N THR A 62 -3.17 -2.84 8.18
CA THR A 62 -3.48 -3.57 6.94
C THR A 62 -4.53 -2.81 6.15
N VAL A 63 -4.12 -2.15 5.06
CA VAL A 63 -5.05 -1.52 4.11
C VAL A 63 -5.83 -2.61 3.39
N THR A 64 -7.13 -2.70 3.65
CA THR A 64 -8.06 -3.53 2.86
C THR A 64 -7.98 -3.09 1.40
N ARG A 65 -7.63 -4.02 0.52
CA ARG A 65 -7.61 -3.75 -0.92
C ARG A 65 -9.07 -3.67 -1.37
N ASP A 66 -9.46 -2.53 -1.92
CA ASP A 66 -10.75 -2.35 -2.59
C ASP A 66 -10.75 -3.25 -3.85
N GLU A 67 -11.09 -4.52 -3.64
CA GLU A 67 -11.41 -5.49 -4.67
C GLU A 67 -12.91 -5.33 -4.97
N PRO A 68 -13.32 -5.20 -6.25
CA PRO A 68 -14.72 -5.28 -6.62
C PRO A 68 -15.28 -6.57 -6.06
N GLN A 69 -16.15 -6.42 -5.06
CA GLN A 69 -16.76 -7.50 -4.31
C GLN A 69 -17.27 -8.59 -5.27
N HIS A 70 -16.66 -9.78 -5.24
CA HIS A 70 -17.37 -10.99 -5.61
C HIS A 70 -18.26 -11.34 -4.41
N PRO A 71 -19.59 -11.22 -4.51
CA PRO A 71 -20.48 -11.63 -3.43
C PRO A 71 -20.54 -13.15 -3.41
N GLY A 72 -19.70 -13.81 -2.60
CA GLY A 72 -19.73 -15.27 -2.59
C GLY A 72 -18.73 -16.03 -1.72
N SER A 73 -18.08 -15.42 -0.72
CA SER A 73 -17.25 -16.20 0.22
C SER A 73 -17.47 -15.70 1.65
N PRO A 74 -18.12 -16.49 2.52
CA PRO A 74 -18.22 -16.20 3.93
C PRO A 74 -16.81 -16.21 4.55
N GLN A 75 -16.27 -15.03 4.81
CA GLN A 75 -15.13 -14.88 5.70
C GLN A 75 -15.64 -15.14 7.11
N HIS A 76 -15.31 -16.30 7.68
CA HIS A 76 -15.58 -16.59 9.08
C HIS A 76 -14.44 -15.97 9.92
N PRO A 77 -14.72 -14.96 10.77
CA PRO A 77 -13.74 -14.38 11.66
C PRO A 77 -13.65 -15.22 12.95
N GLY A 78 -12.43 -15.60 13.34
CA GLY A 78 -12.07 -15.93 14.72
C GLY A 78 -12.72 -17.18 15.35
N SER A 79 -11.93 -18.25 15.48
CA SER A 79 -11.91 -19.07 16.70
C SER A 79 -10.59 -19.84 16.79
N PRO A 80 -9.82 -19.71 17.89
CA PRO A 80 -8.78 -20.66 18.23
C PRO A 80 -9.47 -22.02 18.47
N GLN A 81 -9.13 -23.03 17.67
CA GLN A 81 -9.61 -24.40 17.92
C GLN A 81 -9.09 -24.86 19.29
N PRO A 82 -9.98 -25.26 20.23
CA PRO A 82 -9.56 -25.87 21.48
C PRO A 82 -8.88 -27.23 21.20
N PRO A 83 -7.78 -27.58 21.90
CA PRO A 83 -7.13 -28.88 21.75
C PRO A 83 -8.10 -30.01 22.08
N GLY A 84 -8.36 -30.88 21.10
CA GLY A 84 -9.15 -32.09 21.29
C GLY A 84 -8.44 -33.10 22.17
N SER A 85 -9.11 -33.46 23.27
CA SER A 85 -9.11 -34.75 23.98
C SER A 85 -7.82 -35.30 24.64
N PRO A 86 -7.85 -35.59 25.96
CA PRO A 86 -6.98 -36.59 26.57
C PRO A 86 -7.37 -37.99 26.05
N GLN A 87 -6.52 -38.56 25.22
CA GLN A 87 -6.50 -39.99 24.92
C GLN A 87 -5.88 -40.71 26.13
N HIS A 88 -6.71 -41.31 27.01
CA HIS A 88 -6.43 -42.57 27.71
C HIS A 88 -7.61 -42.93 28.60
N ARG A 89 -8.54 -43.68 28.02
CA ARG A 89 -9.44 -44.57 28.76
C ARG A 89 -9.23 -45.93 28.12
N GLN A 90 -8.42 -46.77 28.76
CA GLN A 90 -8.42 -48.23 28.87
C GLN A 90 -7.08 -48.64 29.48
#